data_AF-A0A969U853-F1
#
_entry.id   AF-A0A969U853-F1
#
_cell.length_a   1.000
_cell.length_b   1.000
_cell.length_c   1.000
_cell.angle_alpha   90.00
_cell.angle_beta   90.00
_cell.angle_gamma   90.00
#
_symmetry.space_group_name_H-M   'P 1'
#
loop_
_entity.id
_entity.type
_entity.pdbx_description
1 polymer ?
#
loop_
_entity_poly.entity_id
_entity_poly.type
_entity_poly.pdbx_seq_one_letter_code
_entity_poly.pdbx_strand_id
1 'polypeptide(L)'
;MGTRETCHRYPHTKVLVLTTFNDREYVTQALQAGASGYLLKDTPFEELTQAIQLVSKGYTQIGPGLVGSVLIRSSPPTTIAVADGWERLTPRELEIVRSIANGAIAILNENVKF
;
A
#
# COMPACT_ATOMS: atom_id res chain seq x y z
N MET A 1 -12.90 -2.48 -10.28
CA MET A 1 -11.83 -3.35 -10.81
C MET A 1 -11.68 -4.57 -9.92
N GLY A 2 -11.65 -5.77 -10.50
CA GLY A 2 -11.63 -7.03 -9.74
C GLY A 2 -10.46 -7.20 -8.77
N THR A 3 -9.32 -6.54 -9.03
CA THR A 3 -8.13 -6.56 -8.16
C THR A 3 -8.43 -6.07 -6.75
N ARG A 4 -9.17 -4.96 -6.59
CA ARG A 4 -9.51 -4.41 -5.27
C ARG A 4 -10.41 -5.35 -4.48
N GLU A 5 -11.39 -5.96 -5.15
CA GLU A 5 -12.31 -6.91 -4.52
C GLU A 5 -11.57 -8.18 -4.07
N THR A 6 -10.66 -8.71 -4.90
CA THR A 6 -9.85 -9.89 -4.56
C THR A 6 -8.92 -9.62 -3.39
N CYS A 7 -8.20 -8.49 -3.40
CA CYS A 7 -7.30 -8.13 -2.30
C CYS A 7 -8.09 -7.91 -0.99
N HIS A 8 -9.28 -7.32 -1.06
CA HIS A 8 -10.13 -7.09 0.11
C HIS A 8 -10.71 -8.40 0.66
N ARG A 9 -11.16 -9.30 -0.22
CA ARG A 9 -11.76 -10.58 0.18
C ARG A 9 -10.73 -11.61 0.64
N TYR A 10 -9.50 -11.54 0.12
CA TYR A 10 -8.40 -12.46 0.41
C TYR A 10 -7.13 -11.70 0.80
N PRO A 11 -7.05 -11.13 2.02
CA PRO A 11 -5.94 -10.27 2.42
C PRO A 11 -4.58 -10.98 2.49
N HIS A 12 -4.57 -12.30 2.58
CA HIS A 12 -3.36 -13.13 2.58
C HIS A 12 -2.94 -13.59 1.18
N THR A 13 -3.80 -13.42 0.17
CA THR A 13 -3.51 -13.82 -1.21
C THR A 13 -2.71 -12.74 -1.91
N LYS A 14 -1.58 -13.13 -2.49
CA LYS A 14 -0.79 -12.23 -3.33
C LYS A 14 -1.38 -12.18 -4.73
N VAL A 15 -1.56 -10.96 -5.26
CA VAL A 15 -2.16 -10.74 -6.58
C VAL A 15 -1.11 -10.19 -7.54
N LEU A 16 -0.85 -10.91 -8.63
CA LEU A 16 0.02 -10.47 -9.72
C LEU A 16 -0.84 -10.16 -10.94
N VAL A 17 -0.72 -8.95 -11.48
CA VAL A 17 -1.45 -8.54 -12.69
C VAL A 17 -0.61 -8.82 -13.93
N LEU A 18 -1.18 -9.50 -14.91
CA LEU A 18 -0.55 -9.77 -16.22
C LEU A 18 -1.36 -9.08 -17.31
N THR A 19 -0.73 -8.23 -18.13
CA THR A 19 -1.45 -7.43 -19.13
C THR A 19 -0.64 -7.18 -20.39
N THR A 20 -1.30 -6.89 -21.51
CA THR A 20 -0.62 -6.38 -22.72
C THR A 20 -0.40 -4.87 -22.67
N PHE A 21 -0.94 -4.17 -21.66
CA PHE A 21 -0.94 -2.70 -21.60
C PHE A 21 0.09 -2.17 -20.59
N ASN A 22 1.00 -1.33 -21.09
CA ASN A 22 1.93 -0.51 -20.30
C ASN A 22 1.34 0.89 -20.02
N ASP A 23 0.03 0.99 -19.78
CA ASP A 23 -0.51 2.28 -19.36
C ASP A 23 -0.14 2.51 -17.89
N ARG A 24 0.57 3.61 -17.68
CA ARG A 24 1.06 4.05 -16.38
C ARG A 24 -0.06 4.22 -15.34
N GLU A 25 -1.25 4.63 -15.76
CA GLU A 25 -2.38 4.80 -14.83
C GLU A 25 -2.88 3.46 -14.31
N TYR A 26 -2.93 2.42 -15.15
CA TYR A 26 -3.36 1.08 -14.74
C TYR A 26 -2.38 0.43 -13.78
N VAL A 27 -1.07 0.61 -14.00
CA VAL A 27 -0.03 0.10 -13.08
C VAL A 27 -0.23 0.69 -11.68
N THR A 28 -0.37 2.03 -11.61
CA THR A 28 -0.52 2.74 -10.33
C THR A 28 -1.81 2.30 -9.62
N GLN A 29 -2.93 2.25 -10.34
CA GLN A 29 -4.22 1.85 -9.76
C GLN A 29 -4.20 0.40 -9.25
N ALA A 30 -3.57 -0.52 -9.97
CA ALA A 30 -3.45 -1.91 -9.54
C ALA A 30 -2.63 -2.04 -8.25
N LEU A 31 -1.50 -1.35 -8.15
CA LEU A 31 -0.66 -1.35 -6.95
C LEU A 31 -1.39 -0.69 -5.77
N GLN A 32 -2.07 0.43 -5.98
CA GLN A 32 -2.91 1.08 -4.95
C GLN A 32 -4.07 0.18 -4.47
N ALA A 33 -4.59 -0.69 -5.35
CA ALA A 33 -5.59 -1.68 -5.00
C ALA A 33 -5.04 -2.89 -4.23
N GLY A 34 -3.73 -2.95 -3.96
CA GLY A 34 -3.07 -4.01 -3.20
C GLY A 34 -2.45 -5.11 -4.05
N ALA A 35 -2.30 -4.92 -5.37
CA ALA A 35 -1.56 -5.87 -6.18
C ALA A 35 -0.10 -5.98 -5.69
N SER A 36 0.37 -7.21 -5.58
CA SER A 36 1.75 -7.54 -5.20
C SER A 36 2.72 -7.46 -6.39
N GLY A 37 2.21 -7.22 -7.60
CA GLY A 37 3.04 -6.92 -8.76
C GLY A 37 2.27 -6.73 -10.05
N TYR A 38 2.99 -6.31 -11.09
CA TYR A 38 2.46 -6.01 -12.41
C TYR A 38 3.48 -6.39 -13.48
N LEU A 39 3.11 -7.29 -14.38
CA LEU A 39 3.93 -7.79 -15.47
C LEU A 39 3.22 -7.64 -16.81
N LEU A 40 4.01 -7.59 -17.88
CA LEU A 40 3.47 -7.61 -19.23
C LEU A 40 3.23 -9.06 -19.69
N LYS A 41 2.25 -9.29 -20.56
CA LYS A 41 1.85 -10.63 -21.01
C LYS A 41 2.89 -11.28 -21.91
N ASP A 42 3.79 -10.49 -22.48
CA ASP A 42 4.97 -10.91 -23.23
C ASP A 42 6.18 -11.24 -22.34
N THR A 43 6.07 -11.08 -21.01
CA THR A 43 7.11 -11.50 -20.07
C THR A 43 7.43 -12.99 -20.28
N PRO A 44 8.71 -13.34 -20.50
CA PRO A 44 9.14 -14.73 -20.67
C PRO A 44 8.68 -15.62 -19.51
N PHE A 45 8.39 -16.88 -19.82
CA PHE A 45 7.87 -17.84 -18.82
C PHE A 45 8.80 -18.01 -17.61
N GLU A 46 10.12 -18.01 -17.85
CA GLU A 46 11.13 -18.10 -16.79
C GLU A 46 11.07 -16.90 -15.85
N GLU A 47 10.95 -15.69 -16.40
CA GLU A 47 10.79 -14.45 -15.61
C GLU A 47 9.47 -14.43 -14.85
N LEU A 48 8.37 -14.88 -15.46
CA LEU A 48 7.08 -14.99 -14.78
C LEU A 48 7.16 -15.96 -13.59
N THR A 49 7.83 -17.10 -13.78
CA THR A 49 8.02 -18.09 -12.71
C THR A 49 8.83 -17.51 -11.55
N GLN A 50 9.93 -16.81 -11.86
CA GLN A 50 10.73 -16.11 -10.86
C GLN A 50 9.92 -15.03 -10.14
N ALA A 51 9.12 -14.26 -10.88
CA ALA A 51 8.29 -13.21 -10.30
C ALA A 51 7.26 -13.78 -9.31
N ILE A 52 6.64 -14.92 -9.62
CA ILE A 52 5.71 -15.61 -8.71
C ILE A 52 6.43 -16.03 -7.42
N GLN A 53 7.63 -16.59 -7.53
CA GLN A 53 8.44 -17.00 -6.37
C GLN A 53 8.88 -15.81 -5.50
N LEU A 54 9.16 -14.66 -6.12
CA LEU A 54 9.51 -13.44 -5.39
C LEU A 54 8.29 -12.84 -4.70
N VAL A 55 7.15 -12.80 -5.37
CA VAL A 55 5.88 -12.33 -4.80
C VAL A 55 5.42 -13.19 -3.61
N SER A 56 5.60 -14.51 -3.69
CA SER A 56 5.27 -15.40 -2.57
C SER A 56 6.15 -15.16 -1.35
N LYS A 57 7.40 -14.73 -1.54
CA LYS A 57 8.33 -14.28 -0.48
C LYS A 57 8.04 -12.88 0.05
N GLY A 58 7.06 -12.17 -0.52
CA GLY A 58 6.66 -10.84 -0.09
C GLY A 58 7.32 -9.70 -0.84
N TYR A 59 8.09 -9.96 -1.90
CA TYR A 59 8.64 -8.92 -2.75
C TYR A 59 7.61 -8.40 -3.75
N THR A 60 7.66 -7.10 -4.05
CA THR A 60 6.87 -6.53 -5.14
C THR A 60 7.61 -6.72 -6.46
N GLN A 61 6.90 -7.17 -7.50
CA GLN A 61 7.48 -7.36 -8.84
C GLN A 61 6.86 -6.40 -9.85
N ILE A 62 7.70 -5.69 -10.58
CA ILE A 62 7.29 -4.74 -11.62
C ILE A 62 8.08 -5.09 -12.87
N GLY A 63 7.37 -5.34 -13.96
CA GLY A 63 7.99 -5.69 -15.23
C GLY A 63 8.87 -4.56 -15.79
N PRO A 64 9.81 -4.90 -16.69
CA PRO A 64 10.68 -3.92 -17.31
C PRO A 64 9.89 -2.82 -18.02
N GLY A 65 10.37 -1.57 -17.94
CA GLY A 65 9.71 -0.40 -18.54
C GLY A 65 8.54 0.18 -17.73
N LEU A 66 8.06 -0.52 -16.70
CA LEU A 66 6.94 -0.07 -15.85
C LEU A 66 7.42 0.68 -14.60
N VAL A 67 8.69 0.60 -14.21
CA VAL A 67 9.21 1.16 -12.95
C VAL A 67 9.03 2.69 -12.88
N GLY A 68 9.26 3.39 -13.98
CA GLY A 68 9.05 4.85 -14.05
C GLY A 68 7.59 5.26 -13.79
N SER A 69 6.64 4.36 -14.07
CA SER A 69 5.22 4.63 -13.85
C SER A 69 4.87 4.81 -12.37
N VAL A 70 5.52 4.02 -11.51
CA VAL A 70 5.32 3.96 -10.06
C VAL A 70 6.02 5.10 -9.34
N LEU A 71 7.27 5.40 -9.71
CA LEU A 71 8.10 6.37 -8.98
C LEU A 71 7.59 7.82 -9.10
N ILE A 72 6.99 8.19 -10.22
CA ILE A 72 6.62 9.58 -10.49
C ILE A 72 5.32 10.00 -9.76
N ARG A 73 4.57 9.10 -9.11
CA ARG A 73 3.45 9.47 -8.22
C ARG A 73 3.77 9.35 -6.73
N SER A 74 5.00 9.00 -6.36
CA SER A 74 5.47 8.92 -4.98
C SER A 74 5.81 10.32 -4.41
N SER A 75 4.86 11.26 -4.32
CA SER A 75 4.83 12.44 -3.41
C SER A 75 3.62 13.34 -3.71
N PRO A 76 3.02 14.06 -2.73
CA PRO A 76 3.45 14.36 -1.35
C PRO A 76 2.63 13.53 -0.33
N PRO A 77 2.76 13.70 1.02
CA PRO A 77 2.10 12.81 1.97
C PRO A 77 0.60 12.88 1.73
N THR A 78 -0.04 11.72 1.68
CA THR A 78 -1.49 11.62 1.69
C THR A 78 -1.96 12.46 2.87
N THR A 79 -2.60 13.60 2.60
CA THR A 79 -3.48 14.23 3.57
C THR A 79 -4.45 13.13 3.95
N ILE A 80 -4.23 12.53 5.12
CA ILE A 80 -5.21 11.64 5.73
C ILE A 80 -6.47 12.49 5.73
N ALA A 81 -7.44 12.12 4.90
CA ALA A 81 -8.76 12.72 5.00
C ALA A 81 -9.17 12.47 6.44
N VAL A 82 -9.18 13.56 7.20
CA VAL A 82 -9.52 13.67 8.60
C VAL A 82 -10.95 13.14 8.66
N ALA A 83 -11.12 11.83 8.85
CA ALA A 83 -12.43 11.17 8.88
C ALA A 83 -13.31 11.94 9.86
N ASP A 84 -14.58 12.20 9.53
CA ASP A 84 -15.53 13.13 10.17
C ASP A 84 -15.78 12.95 11.71
N GLY A 85 -14.89 12.29 12.45
CA GLY A 85 -14.91 12.10 13.90
C GLY A 85 -14.06 13.10 14.71
N TRP A 86 -13.32 14.04 14.09
CA TRP A 86 -12.50 15.01 14.84
C TRP A 86 -13.33 16.04 15.61
N GLU A 87 -14.54 16.33 15.13
CA GLU A 87 -15.51 17.21 15.81
C GLU A 87 -16.07 16.60 17.11
N ARG A 88 -15.85 15.30 17.34
CA ARG A 88 -16.32 14.59 18.54
C ARG A 88 -15.22 14.38 19.58
N LEU A 89 -13.99 14.80 19.30
CA LEU A 89 -12.90 14.68 20.25
C LEU A 89 -13.04 15.76 21.33
N THR A 90 -13.05 15.33 22.57
CA THR A 90 -12.97 16.23 23.71
C THR A 90 -11.62 16.98 23.69
N PRO A 91 -11.49 18.15 24.34
CA PRO A 91 -10.25 18.92 24.34
C PRO A 91 -9.02 18.10 24.73
N ARG A 92 -9.19 17.13 25.63
CA ARG A 92 -8.13 16.24 26.10
C ARG A 92 -7.69 15.21 25.06
N GLU A 93 -8.63 14.65 24.30
CA GLU A 93 -8.33 13.68 23.25
C GLU A 93 -7.62 14.35 22.07
N LEU A 94 -7.98 15.60 21.78
CA LEU A 94 -7.36 16.39 20.72
C LEU A 94 -5.89 16.74 21.06
N GLU A 95 -5.58 17.02 22.32
CA GLU A 95 -4.20 17.17 22.81
C GLU A 95 -3.38 15.91 22.58
N ILE A 96 -3.93 14.73 22.94
CA ILE A 96 -3.24 13.44 22.79
C ILE A 96 -2.96 13.15 21.31
N VAL A 97 -3.94 13.35 20.43
CA VAL A 97 -3.76 13.15 18.98
C VAL A 97 -2.72 14.11 18.40
N ARG A 98 -2.71 15.38 18.83
CA ARG A 98 -1.67 16.34 18.43
C ARG A 98 -0.28 15.94 18.91
N SER A 99 -0.15 15.43 20.13
CA SER A 99 1.13 14.93 20.65
C SER A 99 1.64 13.73 19.87
N ILE A 100 0.75 12.80 19.48
CA ILE A 100 1.09 11.66 18.63
C ILE A 100 1.50 12.12 17.23
N ALA A 101 0.77 13.05 16.62
CA ALA A 101 1.04 13.59 15.29
C ALA A 101 2.37 14.35 15.19
N ASN A 102 2.78 15.03 16.27
CA ASN A 102 4.05 15.74 16.37
C ASN A 102 5.24 14.82 16.72
N GLY A 103 5.05 13.49 16.71
CA GLY A 103 6.14 12.53 16.96
C GLY A 103 6.61 12.45 18.41
N ALA A 104 5.89 13.05 19.35
CA ALA A 104 6.16 12.91 20.77
C ALA A 104 5.51 11.61 21.27
N ILE A 105 6.12 10.46 20.95
CA ILE A 105 5.91 9.26 21.77
C ILE A 105 6.69 9.51 23.07
N ALA A 106 6.10 10.29 23.97
CA ALA A 106 6.44 10.17 25.37
C ALA A 106 5.90 8.80 25.79
N ILE A 107 6.80 7.82 25.78
CA ILE A 107 6.61 6.51 26.39
C ILE A 107 6.23 6.78 27.85
N LEU A 108 4.94 6.88 28.16
CA LEU A 108 4.44 6.71 29.52
C LEU A 108 4.32 5.22 29.75
N ASN A 109 5.48 4.59 29.89
CA ASN A 109 5.58 3.38 30.66
C ASN A 109 5.71 3.78 32.14
N GLU A 110 5.21 2.90 33.01
CA GLU A 110 5.36 2.89 34.48
C GLU A 110 4.37 3.74 35.30
N ASN A 111 3.18 3.19 35.58
CA ASN A 111 2.99 2.40 36.80
C ASN A 111 1.53 1.94 36.95
N VAL A 112 1.31 0.68 36.59
CA VAL A 112 0.38 -0.16 37.36
C VAL A 112 1.06 -0.46 38.68
N LYS A 113 0.50 0.01 39.80
CA LYS A 113 0.63 -0.66 41.10
C LYS A 113 -0.56 -0.27 41.99
N PHE A 114 -1.38 -1.29 42.22
CA PHE A 114 -2.42 -1.51 43.25
C PHE A 114 -3.41 -0.37 43.53
#